data_AF-A0A8J4TY49-F1
#
_entry.id   AF-A0A8J4TY49-F1
#
_cell.length_a   1.000
_cell.length_b   1.000
_cell.length_c   1.000
_cell.angle_alpha   90.00
_cell.angle_beta   90.00
_cell.angle_gamma   90.00
#
_symmetry.space_group_name_H-M   'P 1'
#
loop_
_entity.id
_entity.type
_entity.pdbx_description
1 polymer ?
#
loop_
_entity_poly.entity_id
_entity_poly.type
_entity_poly.pdbx_seq_one_letter_code
_entity_poly.pdbx_strand_id
1 'polypeptide(L)'
;MHSNMKTLFQNMLEYFAIDPKKTSVEELFTDLSNFRAMFVQAVKENGKRREAEEKQRRARAAKEKAEREKQERQQRKKRLLDVNAENDQTGVMDSLLEALQSGDAFRGRRKRAPRPR
;
A
#
# COMPACT_ATOMS: atom_id res chain seq x y z
N MET A 1 -0.39 -55.91 9.31
CA MET A 1 -0.57 -54.47 9.00
C MET A 1 -1.64 -53.78 9.85
N HIS A 2 -2.85 -54.34 9.98
CA HIS A 2 -3.93 -53.71 10.75
C HIS A 2 -3.61 -53.47 12.25
N SER A 3 -2.87 -54.39 12.89
CA SER A 3 -2.46 -54.23 14.29
C SER A 3 -1.54 -53.02 14.49
N ASN A 4 -0.52 -52.85 13.65
CA ASN A 4 0.42 -51.73 13.75
C ASN A 4 -0.29 -50.39 13.55
N MET A 5 -1.22 -50.30 12.60
CA MET A 5 -2.00 -49.09 12.37
C MET A 5 -2.82 -48.69 13.61
N LYS A 6 -3.46 -49.66 14.28
CA LYS A 6 -4.20 -49.41 15.51
C LYS A 6 -3.30 -48.91 16.64
N THR A 7 -2.14 -49.51 16.81
CA THR A 7 -1.16 -49.08 17.83
C THR A 7 -0.70 -47.65 17.57
N LEU A 8 -0.35 -47.31 16.32
CA LEU A 8 0.05 -45.95 15.97
C LEU A 8 -1.06 -44.93 16.21
N PHE A 9 -2.31 -45.29 15.88
CA PHE A 9 -3.46 -44.42 16.13
C PHE A 9 -3.68 -44.20 17.64
N GLN A 10 -3.64 -45.26 18.45
CA GLN A 10 -3.78 -45.12 19.91
C GLN A 10 -2.66 -44.27 20.53
N ASN A 11 -1.41 -44.49 20.13
CA ASN A 11 -0.28 -43.68 20.59
C ASN A 11 -0.47 -42.19 20.22
N MET A 12 -1.04 -41.91 19.04
CA MET A 12 -1.31 -40.55 18.61
C MET A 12 -2.41 -39.89 19.44
N LEU A 13 -3.50 -40.61 19.71
CA LEU A 13 -4.58 -40.11 20.57
C LEU A 13 -4.09 -39.85 21.99
N GLU A 14 -3.28 -40.75 22.56
CA GLU A 14 -2.67 -40.57 23.88
C GLU A 14 -1.77 -39.33 23.90
N TYR A 15 -0.91 -39.15 22.88
CA TYR A 15 -0.02 -38.00 22.77
C TYR A 15 -0.75 -36.66 22.71
N PHE A 16 -1.88 -36.60 21.98
CA PHE A 16 -2.70 -35.39 21.86
C PHE A 16 -3.82 -35.30 22.91
N ALA A 17 -3.87 -36.22 23.88
CA ALA A 17 -4.90 -36.31 24.92
C ALA A 17 -6.34 -36.36 24.37
N ILE A 18 -6.54 -37.13 23.30
CA ILE A 18 -7.84 -37.34 22.65
C ILE A 18 -8.46 -38.63 23.17
N ASP A 19 -9.75 -38.60 23.51
CA ASP A 19 -10.47 -39.78 23.99
C ASP A 19 -10.78 -40.75 22.82
N PRO A 20 -10.18 -41.97 22.79
CA PRO A 20 -10.40 -42.94 21.72
C PRO A 20 -11.84 -43.44 21.62
N LYS A 21 -12.67 -43.24 22.64
CA LYS A 21 -14.10 -43.61 22.60
C LYS A 21 -14.97 -42.55 21.94
N LYS A 22 -14.47 -41.33 21.82
CA LYS A 22 -15.21 -40.17 21.29
C LYS A 22 -14.81 -39.79 19.87
N THR A 23 -13.73 -40.39 19.35
CA THR A 23 -13.17 -40.01 18.07
C THR A 23 -12.74 -41.25 17.30
N SER A 24 -13.35 -41.45 16.16
CA SER A 24 -12.94 -42.47 15.20
C SER A 24 -11.71 -42.02 14.39
N VAL A 25 -11.04 -42.98 13.76
CA VAL A 25 -9.91 -42.71 12.85
C VAL A 25 -10.34 -41.79 11.71
N GLU A 26 -11.50 -42.05 11.12
CA GLU A 26 -12.02 -41.30 9.97
C GLU A 26 -12.37 -39.85 10.33
N GLU A 27 -13.03 -39.63 11.47
CA GLU A 27 -13.35 -38.28 11.95
C GLU A 27 -12.08 -37.46 12.18
N LEU A 28 -11.09 -38.01 12.91
CA LEU A 28 -9.87 -37.28 13.22
C LEU A 28 -9.11 -36.86 11.96
N PHE A 29 -8.93 -37.78 11.01
CA PHE A 29 -8.20 -37.46 9.78
C PHE A 29 -9.00 -36.59 8.82
N THR A 30 -10.33 -36.65 8.85
CA THR A 30 -11.20 -35.73 8.12
C THR A 30 -11.04 -34.31 8.67
N ASP A 31 -11.12 -34.14 9.99
CA ASP A 31 -10.93 -32.86 10.65
C ASP A 31 -9.52 -32.28 10.42
N LEU A 32 -8.49 -33.12 10.49
CA LEU A 32 -7.11 -32.70 10.19
C LEU A 32 -6.94 -32.29 8.72
N SER A 33 -7.57 -33.01 7.79
CA SER A 33 -7.55 -32.67 6.37
C SER A 33 -8.24 -31.32 6.11
N ASN A 34 -9.41 -31.12 6.73
CA ASN A 34 -10.14 -29.86 6.68
C ASN A 34 -9.33 -28.71 7.28
N PHE A 35 -8.74 -28.92 8.46
CA PHE A 35 -7.87 -27.94 9.11
C PHE A 35 -6.69 -27.56 8.21
N ARG A 36 -6.00 -28.54 7.62
CA ARG A 36 -4.90 -28.29 6.68
C ARG A 36 -5.37 -27.45 5.48
N ALA A 37 -6.51 -27.79 4.89
CA ALA A 37 -7.05 -27.06 3.75
C ALA A 37 -7.38 -25.61 4.13
N MET A 38 -8.06 -25.40 5.26
CA MET A 38 -8.39 -24.07 5.78
C MET A 38 -7.13 -23.25 6.11
N PHE A 39 -6.11 -23.87 6.72
CA PHE A 39 -4.86 -23.20 7.05
C PHE A 39 -4.13 -22.73 5.79
N VAL A 40 -4.01 -23.58 4.77
CA VAL A 40 -3.39 -23.21 3.49
C VAL A 40 -4.15 -22.06 2.82
N GLN A 41 -5.48 -22.08 2.89
CA GLN A 41 -6.31 -21.00 2.35
C GLN A 41 -6.10 -19.70 3.13
N ALA A 42 -6.10 -19.74 4.46
CA ALA A 42 -5.86 -18.58 5.31
C ALA A 42 -4.47 -17.95 5.08
N VAL A 43 -3.44 -18.76 4.84
CA VAL A 43 -2.10 -18.26 4.48
C VAL A 43 -2.14 -17.46 3.16
N LYS A 44 -2.84 -17.98 2.14
CA LYS A 44 -3.02 -17.28 0.86
C LYS A 44 -3.79 -15.97 1.03
N GLU A 45 -4.86 -15.99 1.80
CA GLU A 45 -5.69 -14.80 2.07
C GLU A 45 -4.92 -13.73 2.84
N ASN A 46 -4.10 -14.14 3.82
CA ASN A 46 -3.21 -13.23 4.54
C ASN A 46 -2.21 -12.56 3.60
N GLY A 47 -1.65 -13.29 2.63
CA GLY A 47 -0.79 -12.72 1.59
C GLY A 47 -1.51 -11.64 0.77
N LYS A 48 -2.69 -11.97 0.23
CA LYS A 48 -3.52 -11.03 -0.54
C LYS A 48 -3.88 -9.78 0.28
N ARG A 49 -4.24 -9.95 1.56
CA ARG A 49 -4.57 -8.84 2.46
C ARG A 49 -3.38 -7.90 2.64
N ARG A 50 -2.18 -8.44 2.90
CA ARG A 50 -0.95 -7.64 3.07
C ARG A 50 -0.62 -6.84 1.79
N GLU A 51 -0.72 -7.48 0.63
CA GLU A 51 -0.48 -6.80 -0.66
C GLU A 51 -1.49 -5.67 -0.92
N ALA A 52 -2.78 -5.91 -0.63
CA ALA A 52 -3.83 -4.92 -0.78
C ALA A 52 -3.64 -3.72 0.16
N GLU A 53 -3.29 -3.97 1.41
CA GLU A 53 -2.99 -2.93 2.41
C GLU A 53 -1.78 -2.08 1.97
N GLU A 54 -0.72 -2.71 1.48
CA GLU A 54 0.45 -1.97 1.01
C GLU A 54 0.13 -1.14 -0.24
N LYS A 55 -0.61 -1.70 -1.19
CA LYS A 55 -1.07 -0.96 -2.38
C LYS A 55 -1.93 0.24 -1.99
N GLN A 56 -2.85 0.06 -1.04
CA GLN A 56 -3.68 1.15 -0.54
C GLN A 56 -2.85 2.23 0.17
N ARG A 57 -1.87 1.83 0.99
CA ARG A 57 -0.94 2.76 1.66
C ARG A 57 -0.16 3.60 0.66
N ARG A 58 0.40 2.96 -0.38
CA ARG A 58 1.13 3.65 -1.46
C ARG A 58 0.22 4.62 -2.23
N ALA A 59 -1.01 4.22 -2.55
CA ALA A 59 -1.97 5.08 -3.23
C ALA A 59 -2.37 6.31 -2.39
N ARG A 60 -2.57 6.14 -1.07
CA ARG A 60 -2.87 7.25 -0.15
C ARG A 60 -1.69 8.22 -0.06
N ALA A 61 -0.47 7.72 0.12
CA ALA A 61 0.74 8.55 0.18
C ALA A 61 0.96 9.34 -1.13
N ALA A 62 0.72 8.73 -2.29
CA ALA A 62 0.82 9.41 -3.58
C ALA A 62 -0.22 10.52 -3.73
N LYS A 63 -1.47 10.30 -3.29
CA LYS A 63 -2.52 11.32 -3.31
C LYS A 63 -2.20 12.49 -2.40
N GLU A 64 -1.77 12.22 -1.16
CA GLU A 64 -1.40 13.24 -0.18
C GLU A 64 -0.21 14.08 -0.68
N LYS A 65 0.80 13.43 -1.27
CA LYS A 65 1.95 14.13 -1.87
C LYS A 65 1.52 15.03 -3.03
N ALA A 66 0.67 14.52 -3.94
CA ALA A 66 0.17 15.30 -5.06
C ALA A 66 -0.69 16.50 -4.61
N GLU A 67 -1.45 16.34 -3.52
CA GLU A 67 -2.25 17.43 -2.95
C GLU A 67 -1.37 18.50 -2.30
N ARG A 68 -0.33 18.11 -1.54
CA ARG A 68 0.66 19.04 -0.98
C ARG A 68 1.39 19.82 -2.07
N GLU A 69 1.91 19.13 -3.10
CA GLU A 69 2.59 19.79 -4.22
C GLU A 69 1.66 20.77 -4.96
N LYS A 70 0.36 20.44 -5.08
CA LYS A 70 -0.63 21.35 -5.69
C LYS A 70 -0.87 22.58 -4.81
N GLN A 71 -0.99 22.41 -3.50
CA GLN A 71 -1.18 23.52 -2.55
C GLN A 71 0.06 24.43 -2.50
N GLU A 72 1.27 23.86 -2.43
CA GLU A 72 2.54 24.62 -2.48
C GLU A 72 2.68 25.42 -3.78
N ARG A 73 2.34 24.81 -4.92
CA ARG A 73 2.36 25.50 -6.21
C ARG A 73 1.35 26.64 -6.26
N GLN A 74 0.16 26.46 -5.68
CA GLN A 74 -0.85 27.52 -5.59
C GLN A 74 -0.39 28.65 -4.66
N GLN A 75 0.16 28.34 -3.49
CA GLN A 75 0.70 29.35 -2.55
C GLN A 75 1.86 30.12 -3.16
N ARG A 76 2.81 29.44 -3.84
CA ARG A 76 3.91 30.10 -4.53
C ARG A 76 3.42 31.02 -5.65
N LYS A 77 2.39 30.60 -6.41
CA LYS A 77 1.75 31.48 -7.41
C LYS A 77 1.06 32.68 -6.76
N LYS A 78 0.38 32.51 -5.62
CA LYS A 78 -0.25 33.63 -4.89
C LYS A 78 0.79 34.63 -4.39
N ARG A 79 1.91 34.17 -3.80
CA ARG A 79 3.00 35.05 -3.36
C ARG A 79 3.55 35.92 -4.50
N LEU A 80 3.73 35.36 -5.69
CA LEU A 80 4.14 36.14 -6.87
C LEU A 80 3.07 37.13 -7.35
N LEU A 81 1.79 36.91 -7.01
CA LEU A 81 0.69 37.79 -7.40
C LEU A 81 0.40 38.88 -6.35
N ASP A 82 0.59 38.62 -5.06
CA ASP A 82 0.42 39.60 -3.96
C ASP A 82 1.48 40.70 -3.96
N VAL A 83 2.65 40.47 -4.58
CA VAL A 83 3.62 41.55 -4.90
C VAL A 83 2.99 42.62 -5.82
N ASN A 84 1.85 42.36 -6.45
CA ASN A 84 1.14 43.33 -7.27
C ASN A 84 0.07 44.15 -6.52
N ALA A 85 -0.22 43.87 -5.24
CA ALA A 85 -1.34 44.48 -4.51
C ALA A 85 -0.92 45.53 -3.46
N GLU A 86 0.33 45.55 -3.02
CA GLU A 86 0.85 46.66 -2.21
C GLU A 86 1.39 47.75 -3.13
N ASN A 87 0.54 48.77 -3.32
CA ASN A 87 0.90 50.07 -3.87
C ASN A 87 2.22 50.58 -3.23
N ASP A 88 3.12 51.09 -4.09
CA ASP A 88 4.38 51.81 -3.79
C ASP A 88 5.71 51.03 -3.70
N GLN A 89 5.98 50.04 -4.56
CA GLN A 89 7.34 49.45 -4.64
C GLN A 89 7.88 49.31 -6.08
N THR A 90 8.87 50.15 -6.40
CA THR A 90 9.91 49.89 -7.40
C THR A 90 10.52 48.51 -7.11
N GLY A 91 10.46 47.56 -8.06
CA GLY A 91 11.02 46.20 -7.86
C GLY A 91 10.13 45.03 -8.33
N VAL A 92 8.88 45.31 -8.74
CA VAL A 92 8.01 44.31 -9.38
C VAL A 92 8.65 43.80 -10.68
N MET A 93 9.21 44.70 -11.49
CA MET A 93 9.90 44.34 -12.74
C MET A 93 11.13 43.48 -12.48
N ASP A 94 11.95 43.83 -11.49
CA ASP A 94 13.14 43.06 -11.14
C ASP A 94 12.78 41.67 -10.61
N SER A 95 11.73 41.56 -9.78
CA SER A 95 11.20 40.28 -9.30
C SER A 95 10.68 39.40 -10.45
N LEU A 96 10.02 40.00 -11.45
CA LEU A 96 9.55 39.29 -12.64
C LEU A 96 10.71 38.85 -13.53
N LEU A 97 11.71 39.71 -13.75
CA LEU A 97 12.91 39.41 -14.53
C LEU A 97 13.76 38.35 -13.84
N GLU A 98 13.91 38.39 -12.52
CA GLU A 98 14.60 37.38 -11.72
C GLU A 98 13.87 36.03 -11.77
N ALA A 99 12.54 36.02 -11.72
CA ALA A 99 11.74 34.80 -11.89
C ALA A 99 11.83 34.21 -13.31
N LEU A 100 12.01 35.05 -14.33
CA LEU A 100 12.27 34.63 -15.71
C LEU A 100 13.69 34.08 -15.88
N GLN A 101 14.69 34.76 -15.29
CA GLN A 101 16.10 34.39 -15.38
C GLN A 101 16.43 33.11 -14.59
N SER A 102 15.89 32.97 -13.37
CA SER A 102 16.01 31.75 -12.54
C SER A 102 15.18 30.57 -13.05
N GLY A 103 14.37 30.81 -14.09
CA GLY A 103 13.48 29.82 -14.72
C GLY A 103 12.26 29.44 -13.87
N ASP A 104 12.07 30.06 -12.69
CA ASP A 104 10.95 29.82 -11.79
C ASP A 104 9.59 30.10 -12.43
N ALA A 105 9.51 31.09 -13.32
CA ALA A 105 8.31 31.42 -14.09
C ALA A 105 7.81 30.26 -14.99
N PHE A 106 8.68 29.30 -15.34
CA PHE A 106 8.40 28.26 -16.34
C PHE A 106 8.33 26.84 -15.78
N ARG A 107 8.62 26.61 -14.50
CA ARG A 107 8.70 25.26 -13.88
C ARG A 107 7.39 24.45 -13.91
N GLY A 108 6.29 25.07 -14.36
CA GLY A 108 4.96 24.50 -14.41
C GLY A 108 4.44 24.03 -15.77
N ARG A 109 5.13 24.33 -16.88
CA ARG A 109 4.75 23.77 -18.20
C ARG A 109 5.44 22.42 -18.36
N ARG A 110 4.66 21.35 -18.55
CA ARG A 110 5.17 20.08 -19.10
C ARG A 110 6.09 20.41 -20.28
N LYS A 111 7.30 19.83 -20.32
CA LYS A 111 8.17 19.88 -21.50
C LYS A 111 7.30 19.49 -22.70
N ARG A 112 7.01 20.44 -23.60
CA ARG A 112 6.28 20.15 -24.83
C ARG A 112 7.12 19.12 -25.58
N ALA A 113 6.53 17.97 -25.92
CA ALA A 113 7.17 17.00 -26.80
C ALA A 113 7.59 17.72 -28.10
N PRO A 114 8.77 17.41 -28.66
CA PRO A 114 9.25 18.08 -29.86
C PRO A 114 8.24 17.87 -30.99
N ARG A 115 7.82 18.96 -31.64
CA ARG A 115 6.99 18.88 -32.84
C ARG A 115 7.85 18.32 -33.98
N PRO A 116 7.39 17.30 -34.72
CA PRO A 116 8.08 16.87 -35.93
C PRO A 116 8.10 18.02 -36.95
N ARG A 117 9.23 18.16 -37.64
CA ARG A 117 9.43 19.11 -38.73
C ARG A 117 8.74 18.63 -40.00
#